data_AF-A0A3B8HSX5-F1
#
_entry.id   AF-A0A3B8HSX5-F1
#
_cell.length_a   1.000
_cell.length_b   1.000
_cell.length_c   1.000
_cell.angle_alpha   90.00
_cell.angle_beta   90.00
_cell.angle_gamma   90.00
#
_symmetry.space_group_name_H-M   'P 1'
#
loop_
_entity.id
_entity.type
_entity.pdbx_description
1 polymer ?
#
loop_
_entity_poly.entity_id
_entity_poly.type
_entity_poly.pdbx_seq_one_letter_code
_entity_poly.pdbx_strand_id
1 'polypeptide(L)'
;SIVLAAYNNGMTKNELMRLYPRLAELPFDSDRKLMSTVNDIDGKNIVIVKGAFDALAGKCIHGDIEAGRRYVDELSRQGLRVLAEAYKEIDKMPSEPTS
;
A
#
# COMPACT_ATOMS: atom_id res chain seq x y z
N SER A 1 15.42 -3.12 3.17
CA SER A 1 13.99 -2.92 3.51
C SER A 1 13.44 -1.78 2.66
N ILE A 2 12.12 -1.69 2.45
CA ILE A 2 11.50 -0.61 1.65
C ILE A 2 11.84 0.77 2.23
N VAL A 3 11.81 0.93 3.56
CA VAL A 3 12.15 2.18 4.24
C VAL A 3 13.60 2.61 3.98
N LEU A 4 14.55 1.67 4.03
CA LEU A 4 15.95 1.97 3.73
C LEU A 4 16.16 2.34 2.25
N ALA A 5 15.46 1.66 1.34
CA ALA A 5 15.52 1.97 -0.08
C ALA A 5 15.00 3.40 -0.35
N ALA A 6 13.89 3.79 0.27
CA ALA A 6 13.37 5.16 0.18
C ALA A 6 14.38 6.19 0.70
N TYR A 7 14.99 5.94 1.87
CA TYR A 7 16.02 6.82 2.42
C TYR A 7 17.21 7.00 1.49
N ASN A 8 17.72 5.91 0.90
CA ASN A 8 18.82 5.95 -0.06
C ASN A 8 18.47 6.70 -1.35
N ASN A 9 17.18 6.90 -1.64
CA ASN A 9 16.69 7.70 -2.76
C ASN A 9 16.30 9.13 -2.34
N GLY A 10 16.81 9.61 -1.21
CA GLY A 10 16.58 10.98 -0.73
C GLY A 10 15.21 11.22 -0.12
N MET A 11 14.42 10.16 0.13
CA MET A 11 13.10 10.27 0.76
C MET A 11 13.21 9.96 2.25
N THR A 12 13.32 10.99 3.09
CA THR A 12 13.37 10.77 4.54
C THR A 12 11.98 10.52 5.11
N LYS A 13 11.89 9.61 6.08
CA LYS A 13 10.62 9.27 6.72
C LYS A 13 9.93 10.49 7.35
N ASN A 14 10.71 11.34 8.03
CA ASN A 14 10.17 12.51 8.72
C ASN A 14 9.60 13.55 7.75
N GLU A 15 10.26 13.78 6.61
CA GLU A 15 9.75 14.68 5.59
C GLU A 15 8.48 14.13 4.96
N LEU A 16 8.46 12.84 4.59
CA LEU A 16 7.26 12.19 4.04
C LEU A 16 6.08 12.23 5.02
N MET A 17 6.32 12.00 6.31
CA MET A 17 5.26 12.08 7.32
C MET A 17 4.74 13.51 7.55
N ARG A 18 5.56 14.53 7.29
CA ARG A 18 5.15 15.94 7.35
C ARG A 18 4.39 16.37 6.10
N LEU A 19 4.87 15.97 4.91
CA LEU A 19 4.25 16.31 3.64
C LEU A 19 2.93 15.56 3.42
N TYR A 20 2.87 14.29 3.85
CA TYR A 20 1.75 13.40 3.62
C TYR A 20 1.24 12.80 4.93
N PRO A 21 0.66 13.62 5.83
CA PRO A 21 0.31 13.19 7.18
C PRO A 21 -0.68 12.02 7.15
N ARG A 22 -0.42 11.03 8.00
CA ARG A 22 -1.32 9.88 8.17
C ARG A 22 -2.50 10.30 9.02
N LEU A 23 -3.70 10.18 8.46
CA LEU A 23 -4.97 10.51 9.10
C LEU A 23 -5.56 9.32 9.87
N ALA A 24 -5.37 8.11 9.33
CA ALA A 24 -5.82 6.88 9.96
C ALA A 24 -4.94 5.69 9.57
N GLU A 25 -4.99 4.63 10.35
CA GLU A 25 -4.40 3.34 10.03
C GLU A 25 -5.32 2.19 10.40
N LEU A 26 -5.27 1.16 9.56
CA LEU A 26 -5.78 -0.15 9.84
C LEU A 26 -4.57 -1.09 9.79
N PRO A 27 -4.06 -1.55 10.96
CA PRO A 27 -2.85 -2.35 11.02
C PRO A 27 -3.02 -3.66 10.25
N PHE A 28 -1.88 -4.36 10.05
CA PHE A 28 -1.91 -5.65 9.39
C PHE A 28 -2.82 -6.62 10.15
N ASP A 29 -3.75 -7.21 9.41
CA ASP A 29 -4.67 -8.22 9.91
C ASP A 29 -4.44 -9.52 9.14
N SER A 30 -4.30 -10.64 9.87
CA SER A 30 -3.96 -11.94 9.28
C SER A 30 -5.09 -12.53 8.43
N ASP A 31 -6.34 -12.20 8.74
CA ASP A 31 -7.50 -12.68 8.00
C ASP A 31 -7.60 -11.95 6.65
N ARG A 32 -7.42 -10.63 6.66
CA ARG A 32 -7.41 -9.79 5.46
C ARG A 32 -6.10 -9.88 4.67
N LYS A 33 -4.99 -10.23 5.33
CA LYS A 33 -3.61 -10.23 4.80
C LYS A 33 -3.16 -8.87 4.24
N LEU A 34 -3.70 -7.79 4.80
CA LEU A 34 -3.53 -6.42 4.34
C LEU A 34 -3.31 -5.46 5.50
N MET A 35 -2.58 -4.39 5.23
CA MET A 35 -2.45 -3.20 6.07
C MET A 35 -2.84 -1.99 5.23
N SER A 36 -3.61 -1.07 5.81
CA SER A 36 -4.11 0.12 5.12
C SER A 36 -3.76 1.37 5.93
N THR A 37 -3.45 2.46 5.25
CA THR A 37 -3.36 3.79 5.87
C THR A 37 -4.16 4.78 5.05
N VAL A 38 -4.68 5.81 5.70
CA VAL A 38 -5.21 6.98 5.01
C VAL A 38 -4.25 8.13 5.24
N ASN A 39 -3.84 8.78 4.16
CA ASN A 39 -2.93 9.90 4.17
C ASN A 39 -3.59 11.09 3.48
N ASP A 40 -3.36 12.29 3.99
CA ASP A 40 -3.57 13.51 3.21
C ASP A 40 -2.42 13.63 2.22
N ILE A 41 -2.72 13.63 0.92
CA ILE A 41 -1.76 13.86 -0.15
C ILE A 41 -2.33 14.96 -1.02
N ASP A 42 -1.68 16.13 -0.98
CA ASP A 42 -2.07 17.32 -1.76
C ASP A 42 -3.56 17.71 -1.58
N GLY A 43 -4.07 17.60 -0.35
CA GLY A 43 -5.46 17.93 0.01
C GLY A 43 -6.48 16.83 -0.30
N LYS A 44 -6.01 15.64 -0.69
CA LYS A 44 -6.84 14.47 -0.99
C LYS A 44 -6.62 13.38 0.04
N ASN A 45 -7.71 12.72 0.43
CA ASN A 45 -7.60 11.53 1.27
C ASN A 45 -7.26 10.32 0.38
N ILE A 46 -6.01 9.87 0.48
CA ILE A 46 -5.52 8.70 -0.25
C ILE A 46 -5.39 7.53 0.72
N VAL A 47 -6.13 6.47 0.43
CA VAL A 47 -5.95 5.17 1.06
C VAL A 47 -4.80 4.46 0.37
N ILE A 48 -3.77 4.06 1.12
CA ILE A 48 -2.65 3.25 0.65
C ILE A 48 -2.77 1.89 1.31
N VAL A 49 -2.76 0.82 0.52
CA VAL A 49 -2.90 -0.55 1.01
C VAL A 49 -1.69 -1.36 0.57
N LYS A 50 -1.12 -2.14 1.49
CA LYS A 50 -0.06 -3.09 1.20
C LYS A 50 -0.36 -4.46 1.77
N GLY A 51 0.07 -5.51 1.08
CA GLY A 51 -0.04 -6.87 1.57
C GLY A 51 0.23 -7.92 0.50
N ALA A 52 -0.37 -9.10 0.66
CA ALA A 52 -0.23 -10.19 -0.29
C ALA A 52 -0.89 -9.82 -1.64
N PHE A 53 -0.23 -10.16 -2.75
CA PHE A 53 -0.74 -9.86 -4.09
C PHE A 53 -2.16 -10.37 -4.32
N ASP A 54 -2.44 -11.64 -4.02
CA ASP A 54 -3.76 -12.22 -4.27
C ASP A 54 -4.87 -11.55 -3.45
N ALA A 55 -4.56 -11.07 -2.24
CA ALA A 55 -5.53 -10.33 -1.41
C ALA A 55 -5.83 -8.94 -1.97
N LEU A 56 -4.86 -8.32 -2.65
CA LEU A 56 -4.97 -6.98 -3.22
C LEU A 56 -5.56 -6.99 -4.63
N ALA A 57 -5.14 -7.94 -5.47
CA ALA A 57 -5.53 -8.04 -6.87
C ALA A 57 -7.05 -8.13 -7.06
N GLY A 58 -7.75 -8.87 -6.19
CA GLY A 58 -9.22 -8.96 -6.22
C GLY A 58 -9.96 -7.67 -5.84
N LYS A 59 -9.26 -6.64 -5.34
CA LYS A 59 -9.83 -5.34 -4.95
C LYS A 59 -9.49 -4.23 -5.95
N CYS A 60 -8.54 -4.45 -6.84
CA CYS A 60 -8.09 -3.46 -7.82
C CYS A 60 -9.06 -3.39 -9.01
N ILE A 61 -9.55 -2.18 -9.29
CA ILE A 61 -10.42 -1.90 -10.44
C ILE A 61 -9.64 -1.36 -11.66
N HIS A 62 -8.37 -1.00 -11.47
CA HIS A 62 -7.45 -0.52 -12.50
C HIS A 62 -6.06 -1.13 -12.27
N GLY A 63 -5.26 -1.22 -13.34
CA GLY A 63 -3.91 -1.78 -13.33
C GLY A 63 -3.80 -3.07 -14.16
N ASP A 64 -2.57 -3.48 -14.45
CA ASP A 64 -2.28 -4.71 -15.18
C ASP A 64 -2.05 -5.86 -14.20
N ILE A 65 -3.14 -6.53 -13.82
CA ILE A 65 -3.13 -7.64 -12.86
C ILE A 65 -2.34 -8.85 -13.40
N GLU A 66 -2.38 -9.09 -14.70
CA GLU A 66 -1.65 -10.21 -15.32
C GLU A 66 -0.15 -9.95 -15.33
N ALA A 67 0.29 -8.72 -15.63
CA ALA A 67 1.68 -8.34 -15.45
C ALA A 67 2.12 -8.44 -13.98
N GLY A 68 1.29 -7.96 -13.05
CA GLY A 68 1.53 -8.09 -11.62
C GLY A 68 1.76 -9.53 -11.18
N ARG A 69 0.90 -10.46 -11.63
CA ARG A 69 1.02 -11.90 -11.34
C ARG A 69 2.32 -12.48 -11.87
N ARG A 70 2.70 -12.14 -13.11
CA ARG A 70 3.98 -12.58 -13.70
C ARG A 70 5.19 -12.15 -12.86
N TYR A 71 5.24 -10.90 -12.41
CA TYR A 71 6.33 -10.42 -11.56
C TYR A 71 6.35 -11.10 -10.19
N VAL A 72 5.18 -11.33 -9.59
CA VAL A 72 5.08 -12.06 -8.32
C VAL A 72 5.64 -13.47 -8.47
N ASP A 73 5.28 -14.19 -9.53
CA ASP A 73 5.77 -15.54 -9.79
C ASP A 73 7.29 -15.55 -10.02
N GLU A 74 7.81 -14.61 -10.82
CA GLU A 74 9.23 -14.50 -11.11
C GLU A 74 10.06 -14.24 -9.84
N LEU A 75 9.67 -13.24 -9.05
CA LEU A 75 10.39 -12.88 -7.83
C LEU A 75 10.26 -13.98 -6.76
N SER A 76 9.10 -14.66 -6.69
CA SER A 76 8.90 -15.78 -5.77
C SER A 76 9.77 -16.99 -6.12
N ARG A 77 9.98 -17.27 -7.42
CA ARG A 77 10.93 -18.32 -7.87
C ARG A 77 12.37 -18.02 -7.46
N GLN A 78 12.72 -16.76 -7.26
CA GLN A 78 14.02 -16.33 -6.74
C GLN A 78 14.09 -16.37 -5.20
N GLY A 79 13.04 -16.81 -4.51
CA GLY A 79 12.97 -16.87 -3.05
C GLY A 79 12.75 -15.51 -2.39
N LEU A 80 12.34 -14.49 -3.15
CA LEU A 80 12.07 -13.16 -2.62
C LEU A 80 10.68 -13.10 -1.99
N ARG A 81 10.56 -12.36 -0.88
CA ARG A 81 9.26 -12.04 -0.29
C ARG A 81 8.68 -10.84 -1.03
N VAL A 82 7.57 -11.06 -1.73
CA VAL A 82 6.91 -10.03 -2.54
C VAL A 82 5.76 -9.40 -1.77
N LEU A 83 5.67 -8.07 -1.82
CA LEU A 83 4.52 -7.30 -1.36
C LEU A 83 3.90 -6.59 -2.56
N ALA A 84 2.58 -6.50 -2.57
CA ALA A 84 1.84 -5.66 -3.50
C ALA A 84 1.39 -4.38 -2.79
N GLU A 85 1.30 -3.28 -3.55
CA GLU A 85 0.80 -2.00 -3.10
C GLU A 85 -0.29 -1.49 -4.05
N ALA A 86 -1.31 -0.84 -3.51
CA ALA A 86 -2.42 -0.23 -4.25
C ALA A 86 -2.88 1.03 -3.52
N TYR A 87 -3.58 1.91 -4.23
CA TYR A 87 -4.15 3.10 -3.64
C TYR A 87 -5.56 3.39 -4.14
N LYS A 88 -6.31 4.19 -3.36
CA LYS A 88 -7.63 4.69 -3.71
C LYS A 88 -7.84 6.09 -3.13
N GLU A 89 -8.35 7.01 -3.94
CA GLU A 89 -8.83 8.31 -3.46
C GLU A 89 -10.25 8.17 -2.87
N ILE A 90 -10.50 8.83 -1.73
CA ILE A 90 -11.82 8.85 -1.07
C ILE A 90 -12.25 10.29 -0.77
N ASP A 91 -13.55 10.59 -0.96
CA ASP A 91 -14.07 11.94 -0.68
C ASP A 91 -14.26 12.21 0.81
N LYS A 92 -14.59 11.17 1.58
CA LYS A 92 -14.87 11.27 3.02
C LYS A 92 -14.21 10.13 3.77
N MET A 93 -13.75 10.44 4.97
CA MET A 93 -13.29 9.43 5.92
C MET A 93 -14.46 8.53 6.33
N PRO A 94 -14.31 7.20 6.29
CA PRO A 94 -15.31 6.30 6.85
C PRO A 94 -15.38 6.49 8.36
N SER A 95 -16.59 6.48 8.92
CA SER A 95 -16.82 6.57 10.37
C SER A 95 -16.21 5.39 11.13
N GLU A 96 -16.13 4.22 10.48
CA GLU A 96 -15.43 3.03 10.96
C GLU A 96 -14.63 2.39 9.81
N PRO A 97 -13.29 2.34 9.89
CA PRO A 97 -12.47 1.66 8.89
C PRO A 97 -12.60 0.14 9.04
N THR A 98 -13.21 -0.52 8.07
CA THR A 98 -13.50 -1.97 8.12
C THR A 98 -12.70 -2.80 7.11
N SER A 99 -12.12 -2.18 6.07
CA SER A 99 -11.26 -2.84 5.08
C SER A 99 -10.40 -1.85 4.32
#